data_AF-A0AAQ3RBU2-F1
#
_entry.id   AF-A0AAQ3RBU2-F1
#
_cell.length_a   1.000
_cell.length_b   1.000
_cell.length_c   1.000
_cell.angle_alpha   90.00
_cell.angle_beta   90.00
_cell.angle_gamma   90.00
#
_symmetry.space_group_name_H-M   'P 1'
#
loop_
_entity.id
_entity.type
_entity.pdbx_description
1 polymer ?
#
loop_
_entity_poly.entity_id
_entity_poly.type
_entity_poly.pdbx_seq_one_letter_code
_entity_poly.pdbx_strand_id
1 'polypeptide(L)'
;MVLLTITPAARAALEAFVQASRGNSDCNEEGSVQDILTLSLDENQIGRPIEHHILVKVSQHLVKKYQDALDQNDVKPWRLDTLLKGATVYKAPPPPKPETTPEFKALMQRLRVQEEQRQYERMINPPAIPETFGQRFPSFNPSLSHGQSAVDEADDVTYADVNRQMILIINVLVSIIACSVTIWIAARHWPVPFRLALSMSGSGVVAVAEVAIYLGYIKRIKDAKDKEVKKVEKKQILETWVIDKSSSSGHQSSLNDGARYRKGKHR
;
A
#
# COMPACT_ATOMS: atom_id res chain seq x y z
N MET A 1 31.71 10.40 3.15
CA MET A 1 32.31 9.07 3.39
C MET A 1 31.18 8.10 3.71
N VAL A 2 31.18 6.89 3.13
CA VAL A 2 30.10 5.90 3.34
C VAL A 2 30.37 5.13 4.63
N LEU A 3 29.38 5.09 5.52
CA LEU A 3 29.40 4.32 6.75
C LEU A 3 28.77 2.94 6.51
N LEU A 4 29.48 1.90 6.92
CA LEU A 4 29.06 0.49 6.79
C LEU A 4 28.85 -0.11 8.17
N THR A 5 27.92 -1.05 8.32
CA THR A 5 27.74 -1.80 9.56
C THR A 5 28.86 -2.83 9.73
N ILE A 6 29.45 -2.89 10.91
CA ILE A 6 30.53 -3.83 11.23
C ILE A 6 30.01 -5.27 11.24
N THR A 7 30.66 -6.11 10.43
CA THR A 7 30.43 -7.57 10.34
C THR A 7 31.38 -8.31 11.29
N PRO A 8 31.08 -9.57 11.69
CA PRO A 8 31.98 -10.36 12.53
C PRO A 8 33.34 -10.60 11.86
N ALA A 9 33.39 -10.76 10.54
CA ALA A 9 34.64 -10.90 9.79
C ALA A 9 35.46 -9.61 9.79
N ALA A 10 34.81 -8.45 9.60
CA ALA A 10 35.47 -7.15 9.70
C ALA A 10 36.02 -6.90 11.10
N ARG A 11 35.29 -7.29 12.15
CA ARG A 11 35.78 -7.22 13.54
C ARG A 11 37.04 -8.06 13.75
N ALA A 12 37.03 -9.32 13.31
CA ALA A 12 38.19 -10.20 13.44
C ALA A 12 39.42 -9.65 12.68
N ALA A 13 39.21 -9.04 11.51
CA ALA A 13 40.28 -8.38 10.76
C ALA A 13 40.84 -7.14 11.49
N LEU A 14 39.98 -6.34 12.11
CA LEU A 14 40.42 -5.19 12.90
C LEU A 14 41.24 -5.63 14.11
N GLU A 15 40.81 -6.67 14.83
CA GLU A 15 41.56 -7.24 15.95
C GLU A 15 42.92 -7.80 15.50
N ALA A 16 42.96 -8.52 14.38
CA ALA A 16 44.19 -9.08 13.81
C ALA A 16 45.17 -7.99 13.33
N PHE A 17 44.66 -6.89 12.76
CA PHE A 17 45.46 -5.74 12.35
C PHE A 17 46.10 -5.04 13.55
N VAL A 18 45.35 -4.85 14.64
CA VAL A 18 45.85 -4.24 15.87
C VAL A 18 46.94 -5.10 16.51
N GLN A 19 46.74 -6.42 16.56
CA GLN A 19 47.76 -7.35 17.03
C GLN A 19 49.02 -7.33 16.17
N ALA A 20 48.86 -7.24 14.84
CA ALA A 20 49.97 -7.16 13.90
C ALA A 20 50.76 -5.85 14.02
N SER A 21 50.07 -4.73 14.29
CA SER A 21 50.68 -3.40 14.41
C SER A 21 51.46 -3.21 15.71
N ARG A 22 51.09 -3.91 16.80
CA ARG A 22 51.81 -3.84 18.08
C ARG A 22 53.22 -4.45 18.04
N GLY A 23 53.52 -5.29 17.04
CA GLY A 23 54.80 -5.98 16.91
C GLY A 23 55.79 -5.33 15.94
N ASN A 24 55.42 -4.28 15.20
CA ASN A 24 56.22 -3.72 14.11
C ASN A 24 56.39 -2.20 14.32
N SER A 25 57.48 -1.78 14.97
CA SER A 25 57.72 -0.38 15.38
C SER A 25 58.37 0.52 14.33
N ASP A 26 58.48 0.11 13.07
CA ASP A 26 59.05 0.95 12.00
C ASP A 26 58.01 1.18 10.90
N CYS A 27 57.49 2.43 10.78
CA CYS A 27 56.98 3.13 9.58
C CYS A 27 56.16 4.40 9.97
N ASN A 28 56.67 5.60 9.72
CA ASN A 28 56.17 6.90 10.21
C ASN A 28 54.92 7.49 9.51
N GLU A 29 54.12 6.71 8.76
CA GLU A 29 52.94 7.25 8.03
C GLU A 29 51.58 6.69 8.54
N GLU A 30 51.60 5.63 9.36
CA GLU A 30 50.37 4.93 9.78
C GLU A 30 49.79 5.42 11.13
N GLY A 31 50.52 6.25 11.87
CA GLY A 31 50.14 6.69 13.23
C GLY A 31 48.77 7.38 13.32
N SER A 32 48.41 8.22 12.34
CA SER A 32 47.12 8.94 12.36
C SER A 32 45.90 8.01 12.22
N VAL A 33 46.04 6.90 11.49
CA VAL A 33 44.96 5.91 11.32
C VAL A 33 44.92 4.96 12.51
N GLN A 34 46.08 4.65 13.09
CA GLN A 34 46.21 3.80 14.27
C GLN A 34 45.62 4.45 15.53
N ASP A 35 45.81 5.76 15.72
CA ASP A 35 45.19 6.50 16.82
C ASP A 35 43.65 6.49 16.70
N ILE A 36 43.11 6.69 15.49
CA ILE A 36 41.66 6.60 15.21
C ILE A 36 41.14 5.17 15.43
N LEU A 37 41.91 4.15 15.05
CA LEU A 37 41.50 2.75 15.19
C LEU A 37 41.50 2.30 16.66
N THR A 38 42.52 2.70 17.44
CA THR A 38 42.65 2.35 18.86
C THR A 38 41.57 2.98 19.73
N LEU A 39 41.19 4.23 19.45
CA LEU A 39 40.02 4.88 20.03
C LEU A 39 38.69 4.20 19.64
N SER A 40 38.63 3.57 18.46
CA SER A 40 37.42 2.89 17.95
C SER A 40 37.25 1.43 18.43
N LEU A 41 38.25 0.84 19.09
CA LEU A 41 38.24 -0.58 19.52
C LEU A 41 37.36 -0.83 20.75
N ASP A 42 37.34 0.10 21.72
CA ASP A 42 36.48 -0.01 22.90
C ASP A 42 34.99 0.12 22.54
N GLU A 43 34.69 0.69 21.37
CA GLU A 43 33.35 0.86 20.84
C GLU A 43 32.90 -0.24 19.87
N ASN A 44 33.71 -1.26 19.58
CA ASN A 44 33.54 -2.10 18.39
C ASN A 44 32.52 -3.26 18.54
N GLN A 45 31.25 -2.92 18.79
CA GLN A 45 30.15 -3.88 18.76
C GLN A 45 29.63 -4.11 17.33
N ILE A 46 29.24 -5.36 17.04
CA ILE A 46 28.66 -5.76 15.74
C ILE A 46 27.48 -4.84 15.42
N GLY A 47 27.44 -4.29 14.19
CA GLY A 47 26.36 -3.41 13.74
C GLY A 47 26.61 -1.89 13.88
N ARG A 48 27.70 -1.46 14.52
CA ARG A 48 28.08 -0.04 14.54
C ARG A 48 28.62 0.46 13.19
N PRO A 49 28.58 1.78 12.91
CA PRO A 49 29.11 2.34 11.67
C PRO A 49 30.64 2.39 11.66
N ILE A 50 31.25 1.89 10.58
CA ILE A 50 32.67 2.06 10.25
C ILE A 50 32.82 2.71 8.87
N GLU A 51 33.82 3.56 8.71
CA GLU A 51 34.12 4.16 7.42
C GLU A 51 34.76 3.12 6.48
N HIS A 52 34.26 3.06 5.24
CA HIS A 52 34.72 2.06 4.26
C HIS A 52 36.24 2.11 3.99
N HIS A 53 36.84 3.30 3.98
CA HIS A 53 38.28 3.45 3.69
C HIS A 53 39.18 2.81 4.75
N ILE A 54 38.72 2.73 6.00
CA ILE A 54 39.44 2.07 7.10
C ILE A 54 39.51 0.57 6.83
N LEU A 55 38.40 -0.03 6.44
CA LEU A 55 38.32 -1.45 6.13
C LEU A 55 39.19 -1.81 4.91
N VAL A 56 39.27 -0.93 3.92
CA VAL A 56 40.17 -1.09 2.77
C VAL A 56 41.63 -1.11 3.21
N LYS A 57 42.08 -0.15 4.04
CA LYS A 57 43.47 -0.10 4.54
C LYS A 57 43.82 -1.36 5.35
N VAL A 58 42.92 -1.77 6.24
CA VAL A 58 43.08 -2.98 7.06
C VAL A 58 43.21 -4.23 6.18
N SER A 59 42.34 -4.38 5.18
CA SER A 59 42.40 -5.52 4.26
C SER A 59 43.70 -5.55 3.45
N GLN A 60 44.18 -4.40 2.98
CA GLN A 60 45.42 -4.32 2.21
C GLN A 60 46.63 -4.68 3.06
N HIS A 61 46.69 -4.21 4.30
CA HIS A 61 47.80 -4.50 5.20
C HIS A 61 47.83 -5.99 5.59
N LEU A 62 46.68 -6.58 5.91
CA LEU A 62 46.60 -8.01 6.24
C LEU A 62 46.93 -8.89 5.03
N VAL A 63 46.40 -8.55 3.85
CA VAL A 63 46.73 -9.29 2.62
C VAL A 63 48.22 -9.24 2.33
N LYS A 64 48.88 -8.06 2.43
CA LYS A 64 50.33 -7.95 2.24
C LYS A 64 51.12 -8.81 3.22
N LYS A 65 50.73 -8.83 4.50
CA LYS A 65 51.41 -9.60 5.54
C LYS A 65 51.29 -11.11 5.34
N TYR A 66 50.10 -11.59 4.97
CA TYR A 66 49.85 -13.02 4.75
C TYR A 66 50.15 -13.47 3.32
N GLN A 67 50.54 -12.58 2.42
CA GLN A 67 50.96 -12.91 1.06
C GLN A 67 52.30 -13.67 1.04
N ASP A 68 53.15 -13.46 2.06
CA ASP A 68 54.41 -14.18 2.23
C ASP A 68 54.21 -15.61 2.80
N ALA A 69 53.04 -15.89 3.36
CA ALA A 69 52.64 -17.24 3.74
C ALA A 69 52.17 -17.98 2.48
N LEU A 70 52.84 -19.08 2.14
CA LEU A 70 52.76 -19.81 0.87
C LEU A 70 51.36 -20.35 0.48
N ASP A 71 50.38 -20.30 1.39
CA ASP A 71 49.05 -20.88 1.21
C ASP A 71 47.96 -19.84 0.93
N GLN A 72 47.33 -19.95 -0.26
CA GLN A 72 46.24 -19.06 -0.70
C GLN A 72 45.00 -19.12 0.21
N ASN A 73 44.85 -20.19 1.01
CA ASN A 73 43.74 -20.36 1.94
C ASN A 73 43.80 -19.37 3.11
N ASP A 74 45.00 -18.98 3.53
CA ASP A 74 45.18 -18.07 4.67
C ASP A 74 44.96 -16.60 4.30
N VAL A 75 45.09 -16.26 3.01
CA VAL A 75 44.85 -14.90 2.50
C VAL A 75 43.36 -14.66 2.21
N LYS A 76 42.62 -15.72 1.85
CA LYS A 76 41.19 -15.66 1.50
C LYS A 76 40.30 -14.99 2.56
N PRO A 77 40.43 -15.24 3.88
CA PRO A 77 39.56 -14.60 4.89
C PRO A 77 39.80 -13.10 5.04
N TRP A 78 40.99 -12.58 4.70
CA TRP A 78 41.37 -11.17 4.89
C TRP A 78 41.08 -10.28 3.69
N ARG A 79 40.63 -10.86 2.58
CA ARG A 79 40.29 -10.10 1.38
C ARG A 79 39.08 -9.21 1.63
N LEU A 80 39.05 -8.06 0.96
CA LEU A 80 37.98 -7.09 1.12
C LEU A 80 36.60 -7.68 0.81
N ASP A 81 36.49 -8.61 -0.14
CA ASP A 81 35.23 -9.26 -0.51
C ASP A 81 34.66 -10.11 0.63
N THR A 82 35.49 -10.79 1.44
CA THR A 82 35.03 -11.54 2.60
C THR A 82 34.67 -10.64 3.77
N LEU A 83 35.38 -9.53 3.96
CA LEU A 83 35.10 -8.57 5.04
C LEU A 83 33.80 -7.79 4.79
N LEU A 84 33.47 -7.51 3.52
CA LEU A 84 32.25 -6.81 3.12
C LEU A 84 31.01 -7.71 3.02
N LYS A 85 31.16 -9.04 3.09
CA LYS A 85 30.01 -9.96 3.07
C LYS A 85 29.12 -9.72 4.30
N GLY A 86 27.88 -9.31 4.04
CA GLY A 86 26.91 -8.98 5.08
C GLY A 86 27.02 -7.55 5.64
N ALA A 87 27.90 -6.71 5.10
CA ALA A 87 27.95 -5.30 5.46
C ALA A 87 26.78 -4.55 4.80
N THR A 88 26.05 -3.76 5.58
CA THR A 88 24.96 -2.90 5.10
C THR A 88 25.33 -1.44 5.29
N VAL A 89 24.80 -0.55 4.45
CA VAL A 89 25.02 0.89 4.62
C VAL A 89 24.32 1.35 5.90
N TYR A 90 25.07 1.95 6.82
CA TYR A 90 24.51 2.46 8.07
C TYR A 90 23.56 3.62 7.77
N LYS A 91 22.32 3.49 8.25
CA LYS A 91 21.32 4.56 8.23
C LYS A 91 21.08 4.98 9.67
N ALA A 92 21.35 6.26 9.97
CA ALA A 92 21.07 6.81 11.29
C ALA A 92 19.57 6.62 11.62
N PRO A 93 19.22 6.32 12.88
CA PRO A 93 17.82 6.22 13.28
C PRO A 93 17.13 7.54 12.94
N PRO A 94 15.88 7.49 12.44
CA PRO A 94 15.14 8.69 12.12
C PRO A 94 15.04 9.58 13.37
N PRO A 95 15.18 10.90 13.25
CA PRO A 95 15.06 11.80 14.38
C PRO A 95 13.70 11.58 15.06
N PRO A 96 13.62 11.74 16.39
CA PRO A 96 12.35 11.64 17.09
C PRO A 96 11.35 12.64 16.47
N LYS A 97 10.11 12.19 16.29
CA LYS A 97 9.06 13.04 15.72
C LYS A 97 8.91 14.29 16.61
N PRO A 98 8.79 15.50 16.02
CA PRO A 98 8.59 16.70 16.82
C PRO A 98 7.33 16.54 17.66
N GLU A 99 7.40 16.91 18.93
CA GLU A 99 6.23 16.92 19.79
C GLU A 99 5.20 17.90 19.21
N THR A 100 3.94 17.47 19.11
CA THR A 100 2.86 18.31 18.59
C THR A 100 2.71 19.56 19.45
N THR A 101 2.66 20.74 18.82
CA THR A 101 2.56 22.03 19.51
C THR A 101 1.31 22.10 20.41
N PRO A 102 1.37 22.80 21.57
CA PRO A 102 0.25 22.90 22.49
C PRO A 102 -0.97 23.59 21.86
N GLU A 103 -0.74 24.57 20.98
CA GLU A 103 -1.79 25.26 20.23
C GLU A 103 -2.58 24.30 19.33
N PHE A 104 -1.89 23.37 18.67
CA PHE A 104 -2.53 22.35 17.83
C PHE A 104 -3.40 21.40 18.67
N LYS A 105 -2.93 21.00 19.86
CA LYS A 105 -3.72 20.17 20.78
C LYS A 105 -4.99 20.89 21.23
N ALA A 106 -4.88 22.18 21.58
CA ALA A 106 -6.02 23.00 21.98
C ALA A 106 -7.04 23.14 20.83
N LEU A 107 -6.57 23.34 19.59
CA LEU A 107 -7.45 23.38 18.41
C LEU A 107 -8.17 22.04 18.19
N MET A 108 -7.45 20.92 18.29
CA MET A 108 -8.05 19.59 18.11
C MET A 108 -9.07 19.25 19.20
N GLN A 109 -8.82 19.67 20.44
CA GLN A 109 -9.79 19.54 21.53
C GLN A 109 -11.05 20.35 21.24
N ARG A 110 -10.89 21.59 20.78
CA ARG A 110 -12.03 22.44 20.38
C ARG A 110 -12.85 21.80 19.26
N LEU A 111 -12.20 21.23 18.23
CA LEU A 111 -12.90 20.57 17.13
C LEU A 111 -13.69 19.34 17.60
N ARG A 112 -13.11 18.51 18.47
CA ARG A 112 -13.83 17.35 19.06
C ARG A 112 -15.07 17.79 19.83
N VAL A 113 -14.94 18.81 20.67
CA VAL A 113 -16.08 19.34 21.43
C VAL A 113 -17.17 19.89 20.50
N GLN A 114 -16.80 20.58 19.41
CA GLN A 114 -17.76 21.07 18.42
C GLN A 114 -18.46 19.93 17.68
N GLU A 115 -17.75 18.84 17.38
CA GLU A 115 -18.32 17.62 16.76
C GLU A 115 -19.32 16.96 17.72
N GLU A 116 -18.93 16.77 18.98
CA GLU A 116 -19.76 16.18 20.04
C GLU A 116 -21.03 17.02 20.28
N GLN A 117 -20.91 18.35 20.30
CA GLN A 117 -22.06 19.24 20.42
C GLN A 117 -23.03 19.10 19.23
N ARG A 118 -22.53 19.05 17.99
CA ARG A 118 -23.36 18.83 16.80
C ARG A 118 -24.07 17.48 16.84
N GLN A 119 -23.39 16.44 17.31
CA GLN A 119 -23.99 15.11 17.47
C GLN A 119 -25.08 15.11 18.56
N TYR A 120 -24.82 15.75 19.70
CA TYR A 120 -25.79 15.89 20.77
C TYR A 120 -27.03 16.66 20.33
N GLU A 121 -26.84 17.75 19.57
CA GLU A 121 -27.93 18.54 18.99
C GLU A 121 -28.84 17.69 18.09
N ARG A 122 -28.27 16.80 17.27
CA ARG A 122 -29.04 15.85 16.44
C ARG A 122 -29.83 14.83 17.26
N MET A 123 -29.34 14.45 18.45
CA MET A 123 -30.03 13.50 19.32
C MET A 123 -31.15 14.15 20.14
N ILE A 124 -30.93 15.38 20.64
CA ILE A 124 -31.90 16.09 21.46
C ILE A 124 -32.99 16.77 20.62
N ASN A 125 -32.62 17.25 19.44
CA ASN A 125 -33.53 17.81 18.46
C ASN A 125 -33.39 16.98 17.17
N PRO A 126 -34.00 15.78 17.14
CA PRO A 126 -34.02 15.00 15.92
C PRO A 126 -34.64 15.88 14.83
N PRO A 127 -33.91 16.19 13.75
CA PRO A 127 -34.47 16.99 12.67
C PRO A 127 -35.75 16.30 12.20
N ALA A 128 -36.81 17.07 12.00
CA ALA A 128 -38.03 16.56 11.40
C ALA A 128 -37.63 15.75 10.16
N ILE A 129 -38.09 14.51 10.08
CA ILE A 129 -37.74 13.55 9.02
C ILE A 129 -37.67 14.34 7.72
N PRO A 130 -36.49 14.56 7.13
CA PRO A 130 -36.40 15.39 5.94
C PRO A 130 -37.23 14.66 4.89
N GLU A 131 -38.32 15.30 4.46
CA GLU A 131 -39.11 14.86 3.31
C GLU A 131 -38.11 14.42 2.25
N THR A 132 -38.08 13.12 1.97
CA THR A 132 -37.06 12.60 1.07
C THR A 132 -37.30 13.27 -0.27
N PHE A 133 -36.27 13.69 -1.00
CA PHE A 133 -36.45 14.48 -2.23
C PHE A 133 -37.45 13.84 -3.23
N GLY A 134 -37.59 12.51 -3.21
CA GLY A 134 -38.59 11.76 -3.95
C GLY A 134 -40.06 11.92 -3.50
N GLN A 135 -40.32 12.31 -2.24
CA GLN A 135 -41.67 12.63 -1.75
C GLN A 135 -42.14 14.01 -2.21
N ARG A 136 -41.23 15.00 -2.28
CA ARG A 136 -41.56 16.37 -2.76
C ARG A 136 -41.63 16.50 -4.27
N PHE A 137 -40.88 15.70 -5.02
CA PHE A 137 -40.84 15.76 -6.49
C PHE A 137 -41.06 14.36 -7.11
N PRO A 138 -42.31 13.88 -7.16
CA PRO A 138 -42.64 12.53 -7.67
C PRO A 138 -42.34 12.34 -9.17
N SER A 139 -42.04 13.40 -9.91
CA SER A 139 -41.67 13.36 -11.33
C SER A 139 -40.17 13.57 -11.58
N PHE A 140 -39.34 13.65 -10.54
CA PHE A 140 -37.90 13.80 -10.70
C PHE A 140 -37.24 12.44 -10.87
N ASN A 141 -36.69 12.18 -12.06
CA ASN A 141 -35.86 11.01 -12.34
C ASN A 141 -34.44 11.27 -11.82
N PRO A 142 -33.97 10.59 -10.76
CA PRO A 142 -32.62 10.78 -10.21
C PRO A 142 -31.51 10.32 -11.17
N SER A 143 -31.84 9.70 -12.30
CA SER A 143 -30.89 9.28 -13.33
C SER A 143 -30.42 10.42 -14.25
N LEU A 144 -31.03 11.61 -14.19
CA LEU A 144 -30.76 12.71 -15.12
C LEU A 144 -30.25 14.01 -14.46
N SER A 145 -30.25 14.11 -13.13
CA SER A 145 -29.80 15.31 -12.42
C SER A 145 -28.42 15.11 -11.82
N HIS A 146 -27.46 15.87 -12.35
CA HIS A 146 -26.05 15.83 -12.00
C HIS A 146 -25.70 16.74 -10.81
N GLY A 147 -26.52 16.77 -9.77
CA GLY A 147 -26.27 17.66 -8.64
C GLY A 147 -27.17 17.40 -7.43
N GLN A 148 -26.51 17.00 -6.34
CA GLN A 148 -26.95 17.14 -4.95
C GLN A 148 -28.13 16.27 -4.48
N SER A 149 -27.81 15.13 -3.84
CA SER A 149 -28.21 14.79 -2.45
C SER A 149 -27.94 13.31 -2.11
N ALA A 150 -26.85 13.02 -1.40
CA ALA A 150 -26.66 11.85 -0.50
C ALA A 150 -25.28 11.93 0.16
N VAL A 151 -25.13 12.75 1.20
CA VAL A 151 -23.82 13.15 1.77
C VAL A 151 -23.34 12.19 2.89
N ASP A 152 -23.82 10.94 2.95
CA ASP A 152 -23.30 9.97 3.94
C ASP A 152 -23.27 8.52 3.42
N GLU A 153 -24.28 8.08 2.65
CA GLU A 153 -24.31 6.72 2.08
C GLU A 153 -23.90 6.65 0.60
N ALA A 154 -23.95 7.77 -0.14
CA ALA A 154 -23.40 7.82 -1.51
C ALA A 154 -21.92 8.18 -1.54
N ASP A 155 -21.30 8.59 -0.42
CA ASP A 155 -19.87 8.91 -0.42
C ASP A 155 -19.07 7.62 -0.67
N ASP A 156 -19.37 6.51 0.00
CA ASP A 156 -18.69 5.23 -0.25
C ASP A 156 -18.95 4.65 -1.66
N VAL A 157 -20.16 4.76 -2.19
CA VAL A 157 -20.49 4.28 -3.55
C VAL A 157 -19.85 5.17 -4.62
N THR A 158 -19.80 6.48 -4.39
CA THR A 158 -19.16 7.46 -5.29
C THR A 158 -17.64 7.33 -5.23
N TYR A 159 -17.06 7.19 -4.04
CA TYR A 159 -15.62 6.90 -3.88
C TYR A 159 -15.27 5.56 -4.52
N ALA A 160 -16.11 4.53 -4.39
CA ALA A 160 -15.86 3.24 -5.04
C ALA A 160 -15.88 3.36 -6.57
N ASP A 161 -16.82 4.09 -7.15
CA ASP A 161 -16.89 4.30 -8.61
C ASP A 161 -15.77 5.23 -9.11
N VAL A 162 -15.45 6.30 -8.39
CA VAL A 162 -14.31 7.17 -8.70
C VAL A 162 -13.01 6.39 -8.58
N ASN A 163 -12.82 5.60 -7.53
CA ASN A 163 -11.63 4.77 -7.35
C ASN A 163 -11.50 3.73 -8.46
N ARG A 164 -12.60 3.10 -8.89
CA ARG A 164 -12.61 2.19 -10.06
C ARG A 164 -12.22 2.92 -11.35
N GLN A 165 -12.74 4.13 -11.57
CA GLN A 165 -12.37 4.95 -12.73
C GLN A 165 -10.91 5.40 -12.67
N MET A 166 -10.41 5.80 -11.50
CA MET A 166 -9.02 6.18 -11.29
C MET A 166 -8.07 5.00 -11.53
N ILE A 167 -8.38 3.81 -11.00
CA ILE A 167 -7.62 2.58 -11.27
C ILE A 167 -7.58 2.30 -12.79
N LEU A 168 -8.71 2.46 -13.48
CA LEU A 168 -8.78 2.21 -14.92
C LEU A 168 -7.91 3.19 -15.69
N ILE A 169 -8.02 4.48 -15.39
CA ILE A 169 -7.21 5.52 -16.05
C ILE A 169 -5.73 5.23 -15.85
N ILE A 170 -5.32 4.90 -14.62
CA ILE A 170 -3.92 4.56 -14.32
C ILE A 170 -3.49 3.31 -15.11
N ASN A 171 -4.31 2.26 -15.17
CA ASN A 171 -3.98 1.05 -15.92
C ASN A 171 -3.82 1.32 -17.42
N VAL A 172 -4.73 2.10 -18.00
CA VAL A 172 -4.67 2.52 -19.40
C VAL A 172 -3.38 3.33 -19.66
N LEU A 173 -3.03 4.30 -18.80
CA LEU A 173 -1.80 5.07 -18.95
C LEU A 173 -0.54 4.19 -18.88
N VAL A 174 -0.48 3.27 -17.92
CA VAL A 174 0.64 2.32 -17.79
C VAL A 174 0.74 1.44 -19.03
N SER A 175 -0.38 0.93 -19.55
CA SER A 175 -0.41 0.11 -20.77
C SER A 175 0.07 0.86 -22.01
N ILE A 176 -0.33 2.12 -22.19
CA ILE A 176 0.08 3.00 -23.31
C ILE A 176 1.58 3.23 -23.27
N ILE A 177 2.12 3.60 -22.10
CA ILE A 177 3.55 3.86 -21.94
C ILE A 177 4.34 2.57 -22.16
N ALA A 178 3.95 1.46 -21.53
CA ALA A 178 4.61 0.17 -21.68
C ALA A 178 4.63 -0.27 -23.16
N CYS A 179 3.50 -0.18 -23.86
CA CYS A 179 3.40 -0.55 -25.27
C CYS A 179 4.21 0.39 -26.18
N SER A 180 4.21 1.70 -25.91
CA SER A 180 5.03 2.64 -26.67
C SER A 180 6.52 2.35 -26.55
N VAL A 181 7.01 2.03 -25.33
CA VAL A 181 8.42 1.69 -25.07
C VAL A 181 8.79 0.35 -25.69
N THR A 182 7.95 -0.69 -25.57
CA THR A 182 8.25 -2.00 -26.18
C THR A 182 8.30 -1.91 -27.70
N ILE A 183 7.36 -1.20 -28.32
CA ILE A 183 7.37 -0.95 -29.77
C ILE A 183 8.59 -0.12 -30.16
N TRP A 184 8.93 0.90 -29.37
CA TRP A 184 10.09 1.74 -29.63
C TRP A 184 11.40 0.95 -29.60
N ILE A 185 11.53 -0.02 -28.68
CA ILE A 185 12.69 -0.91 -28.60
C ILE A 185 12.69 -1.92 -29.75
N ALA A 186 11.53 -2.51 -30.07
CA ALA A 186 11.40 -3.47 -31.16
C ALA A 186 11.73 -2.85 -32.53
N ALA A 187 11.25 -1.64 -32.80
CA ALA A 187 11.49 -0.90 -34.04
C ALA A 187 12.84 -0.14 -34.06
N ARG A 188 13.82 -0.54 -33.23
CA ARG A 188 15.13 0.13 -33.15
C ARG A 188 15.93 0.10 -34.45
N HIS A 189 15.65 -0.87 -35.32
CA HIS A 189 16.28 -1.01 -36.63
C HIS A 189 15.56 -0.24 -37.76
N TRP A 190 14.48 0.50 -37.46
CA TRP A 190 13.69 1.26 -38.45
C TRP A 190 14.03 2.77 -38.42
N PRO A 191 13.83 3.48 -39.54
CA PRO A 191 14.00 4.93 -39.58
C PRO A 191 13.08 5.65 -38.59
N VAL A 192 13.58 6.74 -38.02
CA VAL A 192 12.94 7.54 -36.95
C VAL A 192 11.46 7.87 -37.20
N PRO A 193 11.03 8.37 -38.37
CA PRO A 193 9.61 8.72 -38.59
C PRO A 193 8.69 7.50 -38.55
N PHE A 194 9.11 6.37 -39.12
CA PHE A 194 8.33 5.13 -39.10
C PHE A 194 8.27 4.53 -37.70
N ARG A 195 9.36 4.60 -36.94
CA ARG A 195 9.41 4.16 -35.55
C ARG A 195 8.45 4.94 -34.67
N LEU A 196 8.44 6.27 -34.83
CA LEU A 196 7.51 7.14 -34.10
C LEU A 196 6.07 6.83 -34.48
N ALA A 197 5.77 6.76 -35.78
CA ALA A 197 4.44 6.42 -36.27
C ALA A 197 3.94 5.07 -35.73
N LEU A 198 4.77 4.03 -35.74
CA LEU A 198 4.42 2.70 -35.23
C LEU A 198 4.15 2.69 -33.72
N SER A 199 4.97 3.44 -32.97
CA SER A 199 4.82 3.55 -31.51
C SER A 199 3.56 4.31 -31.11
N MET A 200 3.22 5.38 -31.83
CA MET A 200 1.98 6.15 -31.61
C MET A 200 0.74 5.39 -32.08
N SER A 201 0.80 4.70 -33.22
CA SER A 201 -0.34 3.89 -33.69
C SER A 201 -0.57 2.69 -32.79
N GLY A 202 0.49 2.01 -32.35
CA GLY A 202 0.38 0.84 -31.48
C GLY A 202 -0.16 1.18 -30.09
N SER A 203 0.30 2.28 -29.50
CA SER A 203 -0.26 2.75 -28.22
C SER A 203 -1.72 3.19 -28.35
N GLY A 204 -2.09 3.81 -29.48
CA GLY A 204 -3.47 4.17 -29.80
C GLY A 204 -4.40 2.96 -29.92
N VAL A 205 -3.95 1.89 -30.58
CA VAL A 205 -4.74 0.64 -30.68
C VAL A 205 -4.95 0.01 -29.31
N VAL A 206 -3.92 -0.02 -28.45
CA VAL A 206 -4.05 -0.52 -27.07
C VAL A 206 -5.03 0.33 -26.27
N ALA A 207 -4.98 1.65 -26.39
CA ALA A 207 -5.92 2.54 -25.72
C ALA A 207 -7.37 2.26 -26.13
N VAL A 208 -7.64 2.06 -27.43
CA VAL A 208 -8.98 1.70 -27.94
C VAL A 208 -9.41 0.32 -27.42
N ALA A 209 -8.50 -0.65 -27.40
CA ALA A 209 -8.78 -2.00 -26.91
C ALA A 209 -9.19 -1.99 -25.42
N GLU A 210 -8.45 -1.26 -24.57
CA GLU A 210 -8.75 -1.13 -23.15
C GLU A 210 -10.12 -0.48 -22.91
N VAL A 211 -10.44 0.60 -23.62
CA VAL A 211 -11.75 1.26 -23.53
C VAL A 211 -12.87 0.31 -23.97
N ALA A 212 -12.66 -0.45 -25.04
CA ALA A 212 -13.63 -1.45 -25.51
C ALA A 212 -13.87 -2.56 -24.47
N ILE A 213 -12.82 -3.04 -23.80
CA ILE A 213 -12.93 -4.03 -22.72
C ILE A 213 -13.79 -3.46 -21.58
N TYR A 214 -13.56 -2.21 -21.18
CA TYR A 214 -14.34 -1.58 -20.11
C TYR A 214 -15.80 -1.34 -20.49
N LEU A 215 -16.06 -0.84 -21.70
CA LEU A 215 -17.42 -0.67 -22.21
C LEU A 215 -18.14 -2.02 -22.29
N GLY A 216 -17.43 -3.08 -22.71
CA GLY A 216 -17.93 -4.45 -22.69
C GLY A 216 -18.27 -4.94 -21.28
N TYR A 217 -17.41 -4.65 -20.31
CA TYR A 217 -17.63 -4.97 -18.90
C TYR A 217 -18.88 -4.26 -18.33
N ILE A 218 -19.00 -2.95 -18.55
CA ILE A 218 -20.19 -2.18 -18.13
C ILE A 218 -21.45 -2.77 -18.76
N LYS A 219 -21.41 -3.08 -20.06
CA LYS A 219 -22.57 -3.65 -20.76
C LYS A 219 -22.99 -4.98 -20.14
N ARG A 220 -22.04 -5.88 -19.86
CA ARG A 220 -22.32 -7.17 -19.21
C ARG A 220 -22.91 -7.00 -17.81
N ILE A 221 -22.44 -6.02 -17.03
CA ILE A 221 -23.00 -5.74 -15.70
C ILE A 221 -24.42 -5.20 -15.80
N LYS A 222 -24.70 -4.29 -16.73
CA LYS A 222 -26.05 -3.78 -16.98
C LYS A 222 -26.99 -4.93 -17.38
N ASP A 223 -26.55 -5.79 -18.31
CA ASP A 223 -27.32 -6.96 -18.75
C ASP A 223 -27.59 -7.94 -17.60
N ALA A 224 -26.67 -8.09 -16.64
CA ALA A 224 -26.86 -8.95 -15.47
C ALA A 224 -27.89 -8.35 -14.50
N LYS A 225 -27.78 -7.05 -14.19
CA LYS A 225 -28.75 -6.34 -13.34
C LYS A 225 -30.15 -6.36 -13.93
N ASP A 226 -30.28 -6.16 -15.24
CA ASP A 226 -31.58 -6.19 -15.92
C ASP A 226 -32.22 -7.59 -15.88
N LYS A 227 -31.41 -8.65 -15.90
CA LYS A 227 -31.90 -10.03 -15.74
C LYS A 227 -32.33 -10.32 -14.30
N GLU A 228 -31.63 -9.79 -13.32
CA GLU A 228 -31.97 -9.94 -11.90
C GLU A 228 -33.25 -9.19 -11.54
N VAL A 229 -33.41 -7.94 -12.00
CA VAL A 229 -34.63 -7.14 -11.78
C VAL A 229 -35.87 -7.80 -12.39
N LYS A 230 -35.72 -8.48 -13.54
CA LYS A 230 -36.81 -9.23 -14.18
C LYS A 230 -37.20 -10.50 -13.42
N LYS A 231 -36.37 -10.98 -12.49
CA LYS A 231 -36.66 -12.19 -11.71
C LYS A 231 -37.57 -11.80 -10.53
N VAL A 232 -38.88 -11.82 -10.75
CA VAL A 232 -39.88 -11.54 -9.70
C VAL A 232 -39.75 -12.57 -8.57
N GLU A 233 -39.37 -12.09 -7.39
CA GLU A 233 -39.28 -12.90 -6.19
C GLU A 233 -40.67 -13.37 -5.76
N LYS A 234 -40.92 -14.68 -5.79
CA LYS A 234 -42.10 -15.27 -5.17
C LYS A 234 -41.87 -15.31 -3.66
N LYS A 235 -42.23 -14.22 -2.96
CA LYS A 235 -42.19 -14.17 -1.50
C LYS A 235 -43.28 -15.09 -0.95
N GLN A 236 -42.88 -16.26 -0.48
CA GLN A 236 -43.77 -17.18 0.22
C GLN A 236 -43.75 -16.80 1.70
N ILE A 237 -44.90 -16.37 2.22
CA ILE A 237 -45.07 -16.08 3.64
C ILE A 237 -45.07 -17.43 4.35
N LEU A 238 -43.98 -17.75 5.06
CA LEU A 238 -43.81 -19.07 5.68
C LEU A 238 -44.59 -19.20 6.98
N GLU A 239 -44.70 -18.14 7.79
CA GLU A 239 -45.49 -18.19 9.03
C GLU A 239 -46.02 -16.79 9.38
N THR A 240 -47.34 -16.69 9.55
CA THR A 240 -47.98 -15.53 10.16
C THR A 240 -48.39 -15.94 11.58
N TRP A 241 -47.68 -15.41 12.58
CA TRP A 241 -48.07 -15.58 13.96
C TRP A 241 -49.16 -14.55 14.28
N VAL A 242 -50.40 -15.03 14.44
CA VAL A 242 -51.50 -14.22 14.98
C VAL A 242 -51.38 -14.24 16.50
N ILE A 243 -51.02 -13.09 17.07
CA ILE A 243 -51.03 -12.91 18.54
C ILE A 243 -52.45 -12.51 18.92
N ASP A 244 -53.23 -13.48 19.36
CA ASP A 244 -54.52 -13.19 19.98
C ASP A 244 -54.30 -12.89 21.47
N LYS A 245 -54.71 -11.69 21.89
CA LYS A 245 -54.59 -11.23 23.28
C LYS A 245 -55.82 -11.67 24.04
N SER A 246 -55.90 -12.93 24.48
CA SER A 246 -56.51 -13.33 25.77
C SER A 246 -56.67 -14.85 25.95
N SER A 247 -56.34 -15.29 27.18
CA SER A 247 -56.82 -16.47 27.91
C SER A 247 -56.34 -17.90 27.58
N SER A 248 -55.68 -18.45 28.62
CA SER A 248 -55.77 -19.82 29.16
C SER A 248 -55.20 -21.02 28.40
N SER A 249 -54.30 -21.70 29.12
CA SER A 249 -53.78 -23.06 28.99
C SER A 249 -54.75 -24.14 28.49
N GLY A 250 -54.29 -24.97 27.54
CA GLY A 250 -54.76 -26.37 27.41
C GLY A 250 -54.83 -26.94 25.99
N HIS A 251 -53.95 -27.91 25.73
CA HIS A 251 -54.15 -29.12 24.91
C HIS A 251 -53.93 -29.14 23.38
N GLN A 252 -53.55 -30.35 22.94
CA GLN A 252 -52.91 -30.81 21.70
C GLN A 252 -53.81 -30.86 20.43
N SER A 253 -53.09 -30.85 19.29
CA SER A 253 -53.31 -31.57 18.01
C SER A 253 -54.59 -31.36 17.19
N SER A 254 -54.43 -30.94 15.94
CA SER A 254 -54.93 -31.67 14.76
C SER A 254 -54.51 -31.01 13.43
N LEU A 255 -54.42 -31.89 12.44
CA LEU A 255 -54.04 -31.67 11.04
C LEU A 255 -55.07 -30.85 10.24
N ASN A 256 -54.51 -30.13 9.26
CA ASN A 256 -55.03 -29.84 7.92
C ASN A 256 -56.15 -28.79 7.72
N ASP A 257 -55.87 -27.94 6.72
CA ASP A 257 -56.78 -27.47 5.65
C ASP A 257 -56.92 -25.95 5.50
N GLY A 258 -56.86 -25.49 4.25
CA GLY A 258 -57.30 -24.15 3.86
C GLY A 258 -56.27 -23.23 3.21
N ALA A 259 -55.49 -23.69 2.22
CA ALA A 259 -54.78 -22.80 1.31
C ALA A 259 -55.76 -22.00 0.43
N ARG A 260 -56.35 -20.94 0.99
CA ARG A 260 -57.22 -20.00 0.26
C ARG A 260 -56.36 -19.02 -0.53
N TYR A 261 -56.13 -19.34 -1.80
CA TYR A 261 -55.51 -18.44 -2.78
C TYR A 261 -56.46 -17.27 -3.08
N ARG A 262 -56.28 -16.12 -2.42
CA ARG A 262 -57.05 -14.90 -2.71
C ARG A 262 -56.43 -14.20 -3.92
N LYS A 263 -56.94 -14.51 -5.10
CA LYS A 263 -56.55 -13.89 -6.38
C LYS A 263 -57.07 -12.44 -6.43
N GLY A 264 -56.26 -11.49 -5.96
CA GLY A 264 -56.51 -10.06 -6.14
C GLY A 264 -56.24 -9.65 -7.59
N LYS A 265 -57.32 -9.32 -8.33
CA LYS A 265 -57.23 -8.56 -9.58
C LYS A 265 -56.82 -7.13 -9.23
N HIS A 266 -55.62 -6.72 -9.61
CA HIS A 266 -55.25 -5.31 -9.66
C HIS A 266 -55.54 -4.80 -11.08
N ARG A 267 -56.40 -3.78 -11.15
CA ARG A 267 -56.39 -2.77 -12.21
C ARG A 267 -55.37 -1.70 -11.81
#